data_AF-A0A737NW96-F1
#
_entry.id   AF-A0A737NW96-F1
#
_cell.length_a   1.000
_cell.length_b   1.000
_cell.length_c   1.000
_cell.angle_alpha   90.00
_cell.angle_beta   90.00
_cell.angle_gamma   90.00
#
_symmetry.space_group_name_H-M   'P 1'
#
loop_
_entity.id
_entity.type
_entity.pdbx_description
1 polymer ?
#
loop_
_entity_poly.entity_id
_entity_poly.type
_entity_poly.pdbx_seq_one_letter_code
_entity_poly.pdbx_strand_id
1 'polypeptide(L)'
;MFRLEKLEQIAREKVRTLAFVDEIEVCLGYQNKLKKSLGLTSVTAEMRFFDVSGVTVTDLQAAELQVKAAEKSEFREWILQWGPLHSVLERKAPEHFNALREKRSSDYEHTYRMLSDTELKPSGLVGNTDAERTIGARAMESAEKAFLDGLRPLVEEILGSYLQVQWRPT
;
A
#
# COMPACT_ATOMS: atom_id res chain seq x y z
N MET A 1 -1.18 10.37 -2.63
CA MET A 1 -1.79 9.17 -2.04
C MET A 1 -0.79 8.44 -1.15
N PHE A 2 0.26 7.79 -1.69
CA PHE A 2 1.31 7.14 -0.88
C PHE A 2 1.78 7.95 0.35
N ARG A 3 2.21 9.20 0.13
CA ARG A 3 2.67 10.08 1.23
C ARG A 3 1.59 10.31 2.30
N LEU A 4 0.32 10.45 1.90
CA LEU A 4 -0.79 10.65 2.82
C LEU A 4 -1.09 9.39 3.64
N GLU A 5 -1.05 8.22 3.02
CA GLU A 5 -1.22 6.93 3.72
C GLU A 5 -0.09 6.70 4.73
N LYS A 6 1.15 7.05 4.38
CA LYS A 6 2.27 6.99 5.33
C LYS A 6 2.09 7.97 6.49
N LEU A 7 1.60 9.18 6.25
CA LEU A 7 1.29 10.12 7.32
C LEU A 7 0.14 9.63 8.21
N GLU A 8 -0.86 8.94 7.66
CA GLU A 8 -1.94 8.33 8.44
C GLU A 8 -1.40 7.22 9.36
N GLN A 9 -0.50 6.37 8.86
CA GLN A 9 0.16 5.34 9.66
C GLN A 9 0.95 5.95 10.82
N ILE A 10 1.76 6.98 10.54
CA ILE A 10 2.54 7.71 11.55
C ILE A 10 1.62 8.38 12.57
N ALA A 11 0.52 8.99 12.12
CA ALA A 11 -0.46 9.60 13.00
C ALA A 11 -1.10 8.57 13.93
N ARG A 12 -1.49 7.40 13.41
CA ARG A 12 -2.07 6.30 14.20
C ARG A 12 -1.08 5.77 15.25
N GLU A 13 0.20 5.67 14.92
CA GLU A 13 1.25 5.32 15.88
C GLU A 13 1.39 6.39 16.97
N LYS A 14 1.37 7.68 16.59
CA LYS A 14 1.44 8.80 17.52
C LYS A 14 0.23 8.84 18.47
N VAL A 15 -0.99 8.64 17.96
CA VAL A 15 -2.22 8.62 18.75
C VAL A 15 -2.15 7.58 19.87
N ARG A 16 -1.57 6.40 19.62
CA ARG A 16 -1.39 5.36 20.65
C ARG A 16 -0.51 5.79 21.82
N THR A 17 0.30 6.84 21.66
CA THR A 17 1.16 7.39 22.71
C THR A 17 0.52 8.54 23.49
N LEU A 18 -0.63 9.05 23.04
CA LEU A 18 -1.28 10.23 23.59
C LEU A 18 -2.57 9.83 24.32
N ALA A 19 -2.79 10.39 25.51
CA ALA A 19 -3.93 10.02 26.36
C ALA A 19 -5.24 10.75 26.02
N PHE A 20 -5.17 11.99 25.51
CA PHE A 20 -6.33 12.87 25.29
C PHE A 20 -6.16 13.70 24.02
N VAL A 21 -6.18 13.06 22.85
CA VAL A 21 -6.04 13.75 21.56
C VAL A 21 -7.01 13.15 20.53
N ASP A 22 -7.54 14.01 19.66
CA ASP A 22 -8.34 13.61 18.51
C ASP A 22 -7.42 13.10 17.38
N GLU A 23 -7.64 11.86 16.93
CA GLU A 23 -6.88 11.23 15.82
C GLU A 23 -6.92 12.08 14.54
N ILE A 24 -8.03 12.77 14.28
CA ILE A 24 -8.17 13.65 13.12
C ILE A 24 -7.24 14.85 13.25
N GLU A 25 -7.14 15.47 14.43
CA GLU A 25 -6.25 16.61 14.66
C GLU A 25 -4.77 16.21 14.55
N VAL A 26 -4.39 15.00 14.99
CA VAL A 26 -3.03 14.47 14.77
C VAL A 26 -2.73 14.33 13.28
N CYS A 27 -3.63 13.68 12.54
CA CYS A 27 -3.47 13.43 11.10
C CYS A 27 -3.41 14.75 10.31
N LEU A 28 -4.32 15.69 10.59
CA LEU A 28 -4.32 17.02 10.00
C LEU A 28 -3.07 17.82 10.37
N GLY A 29 -2.56 17.67 11.60
CA GLY A 29 -1.33 18.31 12.06
C GLY A 29 -0.13 17.91 11.18
N TYR A 30 0.05 16.61 10.94
CA TYR A 30 1.09 16.12 10.03
C TYR A 30 0.87 16.60 8.59
N GLN A 31 -0.35 16.44 8.05
CA GLN A 31 -0.65 16.82 6.66
C GLN A 31 -0.43 18.32 6.42
N ASN A 32 -0.92 19.18 7.32
CA ASN A 32 -0.83 20.63 7.19
C ASN A 32 0.63 21.11 7.29
N LYS A 33 1.36 20.68 8.31
CA LYS A 33 2.74 21.14 8.53
C LYS A 33 3.73 20.59 7.50
N LEU A 34 3.51 19.37 7.02
CA LEU A 34 4.35 18.76 5.98
C LEU A 34 3.86 19.03 4.55
N LYS A 35 2.83 19.86 4.38
CA LYS A 35 2.28 20.21 3.06
C LYS A 35 3.36 20.66 2.09
N LYS A 36 4.21 21.60 2.52
CA LYS A 36 5.27 22.17 1.68
C LYS A 36 6.42 21.19 1.46
N SER A 37 6.91 20.54 2.53
CA SER A 37 8.08 19.67 2.45
C SER A 37 7.83 18.36 1.69
N LEU A 38 6.60 17.83 1.75
CA LEU A 38 6.18 16.62 1.03
C LEU A 38 5.36 16.92 -0.24
N GLY A 39 5.22 18.18 -0.64
CA GLY A 39 4.52 18.57 -1.88
C GLY A 39 3.04 18.12 -1.93
N LEU A 40 2.33 18.19 -0.80
CA LEU A 40 0.93 17.76 -0.70
C LEU A 40 0.00 18.81 -1.33
N THR A 41 -0.35 18.63 -2.59
CA THR A 41 -1.17 19.59 -3.33
C THR A 41 -2.62 19.63 -2.86
N SER A 42 -3.17 18.50 -2.42
CA SER A 42 -4.58 18.35 -2.00
C SER A 42 -4.90 18.85 -0.58
N VAL A 43 -3.88 19.13 0.25
CA VAL A 43 -4.07 19.53 1.66
C VAL A 43 -4.24 21.04 1.79
N THR A 44 -5.02 21.54 2.74
CA THR A 44 -5.16 22.99 2.99
C THR A 44 -3.89 23.58 3.62
N ALA A 45 -3.61 24.86 3.33
CA ALA A 45 -2.42 25.53 3.83
C ALA A 45 -2.50 25.90 5.32
N GLU A 46 -3.70 26.09 5.85
CA GLU A 46 -3.92 26.54 7.22
C GLU A 46 -4.71 25.52 8.03
N MET A 47 -4.39 25.47 9.33
CA MET A 47 -5.04 24.64 10.32
C MET A 47 -5.15 25.46 11.61
N ARG A 48 -6.38 25.62 12.11
CA ARG A 48 -6.66 26.47 13.28
C ARG A 48 -6.23 25.83 14.62
N PHE A 49 -6.30 24.51 14.71
CA PHE A 49 -6.18 23.77 15.97
C PHE A 49 -4.89 22.92 16.05
N PHE A 50 -3.81 23.37 15.41
CA PHE A 50 -2.55 22.62 15.45
C PHE A 50 -2.04 22.39 16.89
N ASP A 51 -2.21 23.38 17.78
CA ASP A 51 -1.66 23.31 19.14
C ASP A 51 -2.30 22.22 20.01
N VAL A 52 -3.50 21.72 19.64
CA VAL A 52 -4.16 20.61 20.34
C VAL A 52 -3.87 19.24 19.73
N SER A 53 -3.15 19.18 18.60
CA SER A 53 -2.79 17.93 17.93
C SER A 53 -1.74 17.11 18.68
N GLY A 54 -1.00 17.69 19.63
CA GLY A 54 0.08 16.99 20.33
C GLY A 54 1.28 16.59 19.44
N VAL A 55 1.33 17.09 18.19
CA VAL A 55 2.44 16.88 17.25
C VAL A 55 3.54 17.90 17.50
N THR A 56 4.75 17.42 17.79
CA THR A 56 5.92 18.28 18.05
C THR A 56 6.74 18.54 16.80
N VAL A 57 7.64 19.52 16.85
CA VAL A 57 8.59 19.80 15.75
C VAL A 57 9.47 18.59 15.44
N THR A 58 9.90 17.86 16.47
CA THR A 58 10.70 16.64 16.30
C THR A 58 9.91 15.54 15.61
N ASP A 59 8.63 15.37 15.95
CA ASP A 59 7.75 14.42 15.27
C ASP A 59 7.61 14.74 13.78
N LEU A 60 7.50 16.03 13.43
CA LEU A 60 7.41 16.47 12.03
C LEU A 60 8.68 16.17 11.23
N GLN A 61 9.85 16.43 11.82
CA GLN A 61 11.14 16.13 11.19
C GLN A 61 11.31 14.61 10.98
N ALA A 62 10.97 13.81 12.00
CA ALA A 62 11.02 12.36 11.89
C ALA A 62 10.05 11.84 10.83
N ALA A 63 8.81 12.32 10.80
CA ALA A 63 7.80 11.92 9.84
C ALA A 63 8.21 12.28 8.41
N GLU A 64 8.80 13.45 8.18
CA GLU A 64 9.30 13.84 6.86
C GLU A 64 10.38 12.87 6.35
N LEU A 65 11.37 12.55 7.20
CA LEU A 65 12.43 11.62 6.86
C LEU A 65 11.89 10.22 6.58
N GLN A 66 10.99 9.73 7.42
CA GLN A 66 10.37 8.42 7.26
C GLN A 66 9.58 8.32 5.96
N VAL A 67 8.76 9.33 5.62
CA VAL A 67 7.97 9.33 4.38
C VAL A 67 8.88 9.36 3.16
N LYS A 68 9.92 10.21 3.15
CA LYS A 68 10.88 10.28 2.04
C LYS A 68 11.66 8.99 1.85
N ALA A 69 12.08 8.36 2.96
CA ALA A 69 12.76 7.07 2.94
C ALA A 69 11.84 5.96 2.41
N ALA A 70 10.61 5.87 2.93
CA ALA A 70 9.62 4.90 2.50
C ALA A 70 9.23 5.09 1.03
N GLU A 71 9.12 6.33 0.54
CA GLU A 71 8.84 6.58 -0.87
C GLU A 71 9.96 6.08 -1.78
N LYS A 72 11.21 6.17 -1.33
CA LYS A 72 12.35 5.66 -2.11
C LYS A 72 12.36 4.14 -2.19
N SER A 73 11.98 3.43 -1.12
CA SER A 73 12.07 1.96 -1.04
C SER A 73 10.79 1.24 -1.45
N GLU A 74 9.62 1.78 -1.15
CA GLU A 74 8.34 1.05 -1.20
C GLU A 74 7.40 1.57 -2.29
N PHE A 75 7.58 2.80 -2.78
CA PHE A 75 6.61 3.42 -3.69
C PHE A 75 6.39 2.63 -4.98
N ARG A 76 7.44 1.98 -5.50
CA ARG A 76 7.36 1.17 -6.72
C ARG A 76 6.46 -0.05 -6.55
N GLU A 77 6.52 -0.74 -5.41
CA GLU A 77 5.64 -1.87 -5.15
C GLU A 77 4.24 -1.40 -4.76
N TRP A 78 4.14 -0.30 -4.00
CA TRP A 78 2.85 0.30 -3.64
C TRP A 78 2.04 0.73 -4.87
N ILE A 79 2.68 1.35 -5.87
CA ILE A 79 1.95 1.83 -7.05
C ILE A 79 1.41 0.67 -7.90
N LEU A 80 2.07 -0.50 -7.90
CA LEU A 80 1.56 -1.70 -8.57
C LEU A 80 0.24 -2.18 -7.97
N GLN A 81 -0.02 -1.89 -6.68
CA GLN A 81 -1.25 -2.26 -5.99
C GLN A 81 -2.33 -1.17 -6.09
N TRP A 82 -2.01 -0.01 -6.66
CA TRP A 82 -2.89 1.15 -6.63
C TRP A 82 -4.05 1.01 -7.63
N GLY A 83 -5.29 0.96 -7.13
CA GLY A 83 -6.49 0.73 -7.95
C GLY A 83 -6.67 1.66 -9.17
N PRO A 84 -6.42 2.99 -9.06
CA PRO A 84 -6.46 3.88 -10.22
C PRO A 84 -5.43 3.52 -11.29
N LEU A 85 -4.26 2.98 -10.93
CA LEU A 85 -3.30 2.46 -11.92
C LEU A 85 -3.91 1.28 -12.67
N HIS A 86 -4.53 0.33 -11.98
CA HIS A 86 -5.17 -0.83 -12.64
C HIS A 86 -6.23 -0.38 -13.65
N SER A 87 -7.02 0.66 -13.31
CA SER A 87 -8.01 1.23 -14.23
C SER A 87 -7.37 1.84 -15.49
N VAL A 88 -6.18 2.44 -15.37
CA VAL A 88 -5.43 2.95 -16.52
C VAL A 88 -4.85 1.80 -17.35
N LEU A 89 -4.30 0.77 -16.70
CA LEU A 89 -3.72 -0.40 -17.37
C LEU A 89 -4.78 -1.19 -18.15
N GLU A 90 -5.95 -1.42 -17.56
CA GLU A 90 -7.09 -2.09 -18.20
C GLU A 90 -7.54 -1.33 -19.46
N ARG A 91 -7.47 0.00 -19.45
CA ARG A 91 -7.80 0.81 -20.63
C ARG A 91 -6.69 0.86 -21.68
N LYS A 92 -5.43 0.81 -21.27
CA LYS A 92 -4.26 1.00 -22.16
C LYS A 92 -3.78 -0.30 -22.78
N ALA A 93 -3.84 -1.40 -22.05
CA ALA A 93 -3.45 -2.74 -22.48
C ALA A 93 -4.48 -3.78 -22.03
N PRO A 94 -5.73 -3.70 -22.54
CA PRO A 94 -6.84 -4.54 -22.08
C PRO A 94 -6.56 -6.03 -22.25
N GLU A 95 -5.98 -6.44 -23.38
CA GLU A 95 -5.69 -7.85 -23.67
C GLU A 95 -4.69 -8.44 -22.65
N HIS A 96 -3.58 -7.73 -22.40
CA HIS A 96 -2.56 -8.17 -21.46
C HIS A 96 -3.09 -8.18 -20.01
N PHE A 97 -3.82 -7.14 -19.62
CA PHE A 97 -4.39 -7.03 -18.28
C PHE A 97 -5.43 -8.12 -18.00
N ASN A 98 -6.32 -8.40 -18.97
CA ASN A 98 -7.31 -9.46 -18.85
C ASN A 98 -6.67 -10.85 -18.83
N ALA A 99 -5.65 -11.09 -19.65
CA ALA A 99 -4.91 -12.35 -19.61
C ALA A 99 -4.25 -12.59 -18.24
N LEU A 100 -3.66 -11.56 -17.63
CA LEU A 100 -3.11 -11.65 -16.27
C LEU A 100 -4.21 -11.89 -15.22
N ARG A 101 -5.39 -11.27 -15.37
CA ARG A 101 -6.53 -11.45 -14.46
C ARG A 101 -7.11 -12.86 -14.52
N GLU A 102 -7.24 -13.42 -15.71
CA GLU A 102 -7.65 -14.82 -15.93
C GLU A 102 -6.61 -15.78 -15.34
N LYS A 103 -5.32 -15.53 -15.64
CA LYS A 103 -4.21 -16.29 -15.06
C LYS A 103 -4.23 -16.27 -13.54
N ARG A 104 -4.45 -15.12 -12.90
CA ARG A 104 -4.57 -15.00 -11.43
C ARG A 104 -5.66 -15.92 -10.87
N SER A 105 -6.80 -16.00 -11.54
CA SER A 105 -7.92 -16.85 -11.11
C SER A 105 -7.55 -18.33 -11.21
N SER A 106 -6.91 -18.72 -12.32
CA SER A 106 -6.38 -20.09 -12.51
C SER A 106 -5.27 -20.44 -11.51
N ASP A 107 -4.33 -19.51 -11.25
CA ASP A 107 -3.22 -19.70 -10.32
C ASP A 107 -3.73 -19.91 -8.89
N TYR A 108 -4.78 -19.17 -8.50
CA TYR A 108 -5.46 -19.37 -7.21
C TYR A 108 -6.06 -20.78 -7.11
N GLU A 109 -6.87 -21.20 -8.08
CA GLU A 109 -7.53 -22.51 -8.05
C GLU A 109 -6.51 -23.66 -8.01
N HIS A 110 -5.46 -23.55 -8.82
CA HIS A 110 -4.37 -24.52 -8.87
C HIS A 110 -3.62 -24.59 -7.52
N THR A 111 -3.22 -23.44 -6.98
CA THR A 111 -2.47 -23.36 -5.71
C THR A 111 -3.33 -23.84 -4.55
N TYR A 112 -4.62 -23.48 -4.51
CA TYR A 112 -5.55 -23.96 -3.49
C TYR A 112 -5.68 -25.48 -3.52
N ARG A 113 -5.89 -26.07 -4.70
CA ARG A 113 -5.99 -27.53 -4.84
C ARG A 113 -4.70 -28.22 -4.41
N MET A 114 -3.55 -27.70 -4.83
CA MET A 114 -2.24 -28.19 -4.40
C MET A 114 -2.09 -28.17 -2.88
N LEU A 115 -2.37 -27.05 -2.21
CA LEU A 115 -2.29 -26.93 -0.74
C LEU A 115 -3.30 -27.84 -0.03
N SER A 116 -4.51 -27.98 -0.56
CA SER A 116 -5.50 -28.91 -0.02
C SER A 116 -4.99 -30.36 -0.10
N ASP A 117 -4.33 -30.72 -1.20
CA ASP A 117 -3.84 -32.07 -1.44
C ASP A 117 -2.60 -32.40 -0.60
N THR A 118 -1.72 -31.43 -0.38
CA THR A 118 -0.44 -31.63 0.32
C THR A 118 -0.51 -31.36 1.81
N GLU A 119 -1.40 -30.48 2.29
CA GLU A 119 -1.46 -30.08 3.71
C GLU A 119 -2.75 -30.55 4.39
N LEU A 120 -3.92 -30.35 3.77
CA LEU A 120 -5.21 -30.65 4.42
C LEU A 120 -5.56 -32.14 4.38
N LYS A 121 -5.42 -32.79 3.22
CA LYS A 121 -5.72 -34.23 3.07
C LYS A 121 -4.90 -35.11 4.02
N PRO A 122 -3.57 -34.97 4.12
CA PRO A 122 -2.78 -35.80 5.02
C PRO A 122 -3.09 -35.56 6.50
N SER A 123 -3.51 -34.34 6.84
CA SER A 123 -3.87 -33.95 8.21
C SER A 123 -5.33 -34.26 8.56
N GLY A 124 -6.13 -34.80 7.63
CA GLY A 124 -7.56 -35.04 7.82
C GLY A 124 -8.39 -33.77 8.05
N LEU A 125 -7.90 -32.60 7.60
CA LEU A 125 -8.50 -31.28 7.85
C LEU A 125 -9.40 -30.80 6.69
N VAL A 126 -9.66 -31.64 5.70
CA VAL A 126 -10.61 -31.32 4.62
C VAL A 126 -12.01 -31.16 5.22
N GLY A 127 -12.70 -30.06 4.90
CA GLY A 127 -13.97 -29.68 5.51
C GLY A 127 -13.83 -28.84 6.79
N ASN A 128 -12.61 -28.63 7.31
CA ASN A 128 -12.37 -27.68 8.38
C ASN A 128 -12.33 -26.25 7.82
N THR A 129 -13.32 -25.45 8.17
CA THR A 129 -13.50 -24.10 7.61
C THR A 129 -12.34 -23.15 7.91
N ASP A 130 -11.70 -23.28 9.06
CA ASP A 130 -10.57 -22.41 9.44
C ASP A 130 -9.29 -22.82 8.70
N ALA A 131 -9.05 -24.12 8.53
CA ALA A 131 -7.93 -24.64 7.77
C ALA A 131 -8.06 -24.29 6.27
N GLU A 132 -9.26 -24.45 5.71
CA GLU A 132 -9.56 -24.07 4.33
C GLU A 132 -9.43 -22.56 4.09
N ARG A 133 -9.88 -21.72 5.05
CA ARG A 133 -9.68 -20.27 4.97
C ARG A 133 -8.20 -19.90 4.95
N THR A 134 -7.39 -20.59 5.76
CA THR A 134 -5.95 -20.33 5.86
C THR A 134 -5.22 -20.65 4.56
N ILE A 135 -5.45 -21.83 3.97
CA ILE A 135 -4.84 -22.15 2.67
C ILE A 135 -5.40 -21.30 1.53
N GLY A 136 -6.68 -20.88 1.63
CA GLY A 136 -7.31 -19.95 0.69
C GLY A 136 -6.64 -18.59 0.68
N ALA A 137 -6.36 -18.01 1.86
CA ALA A 137 -5.63 -16.76 1.97
C ALA A 137 -4.21 -16.87 1.37
N ARG A 138 -3.48 -17.96 1.65
CA ARG A 138 -2.15 -18.22 1.09
C ARG A 138 -2.17 -18.38 -0.43
N ALA A 139 -3.17 -19.09 -0.97
CA ALA A 139 -3.34 -19.25 -2.41
C ALA A 139 -3.64 -17.90 -3.09
N MET A 140 -4.48 -17.06 -2.46
CA MET A 140 -4.78 -15.73 -2.97
C MET A 140 -3.55 -14.82 -2.97
N GLU A 141 -2.80 -14.79 -1.87
CA GLU A 141 -1.55 -14.01 -1.75
C GLU A 141 -0.52 -14.44 -2.82
N SER A 142 -0.37 -15.75 -3.06
CA SER A 142 0.50 -16.28 -4.10
C SER A 142 0.06 -15.85 -5.50
N ALA A 143 -1.24 -15.96 -5.80
CA ALA A 143 -1.80 -15.55 -7.09
C ALA A 143 -1.70 -14.03 -7.32
N GLU A 144 -1.94 -13.24 -6.27
CA GLU A 144 -1.81 -11.78 -6.31
C GLU A 144 -0.36 -11.36 -6.56
N LYS A 145 0.61 -12.00 -5.90
CA LYS A 145 2.03 -11.75 -6.16
C LYS A 145 2.39 -12.03 -7.63
N ALA A 146 1.98 -13.18 -8.17
CA ALA A 146 2.22 -13.52 -9.57
C ALA A 146 1.55 -12.54 -10.55
N PHE A 147 0.37 -12.04 -10.21
CA PHE A 147 -0.33 -11.00 -10.96
C PHE A 147 0.45 -9.67 -10.96
N LEU A 148 0.88 -9.19 -9.79
CA LEU A 148 1.66 -7.95 -9.67
C LEU A 148 3.02 -8.06 -10.39
N ASP A 149 3.70 -9.21 -10.29
CA ASP A 149 4.93 -9.49 -11.02
C ASP A 149 4.71 -9.42 -12.55
N GLY A 150 3.54 -9.87 -13.04
CA GLY A 150 3.14 -9.74 -14.43
C GLY A 150 2.84 -8.30 -14.87
N LEU A 151 2.36 -7.44 -13.96
CA LEU A 151 2.11 -6.02 -14.25
C LEU A 151 3.39 -5.18 -14.28
N ARG A 152 4.43 -5.56 -13.54
CA ARG A 152 5.69 -4.81 -13.43
C ARG A 152 6.28 -4.37 -14.78
N PRO A 153 6.44 -5.22 -15.82
CA PRO A 153 6.98 -4.79 -17.11
C PRO A 153 6.10 -3.74 -17.79
N LEU A 154 4.77 -3.90 -17.74
CA LEU A 154 3.82 -2.97 -18.35
C LEU A 154 3.86 -1.60 -17.65
N VAL A 155 3.99 -1.60 -16.33
CA VAL A 155 4.11 -0.36 -15.54
C VAL A 155 5.44 0.32 -15.81
N GLU A 156 6.54 -0.40 -15.94
CA GLU A 156 7.84 0.19 -16.28
C GLU A 156 7.83 0.79 -17.70
N GLU A 157 7.17 0.13 -18.65
CA GLU A 157 7.00 0.66 -20.02
C GLU A 157 6.20 1.98 -20.03
N ILE A 158 5.07 2.03 -19.31
CA ILE A 158 4.16 3.18 -19.35
C ILE A 158 4.63 4.31 -18.43
N LEU A 159 5.15 3.98 -17.25
CA LEU A 159 5.44 4.93 -16.17
C LEU A 159 6.93 5.02 -15.78
N GLY A 160 7.83 4.20 -16.33
CA GLY A 160 9.24 4.16 -15.91
C GLY A 160 9.94 5.52 -15.96
N SER A 161 9.64 6.34 -16.96
CA SER A 161 10.17 7.71 -17.07
C SER A 161 9.60 8.68 -16.02
N TYR A 162 8.40 8.41 -15.49
CA TYR A 162 7.71 9.21 -14.47
C TYR A 162 8.01 8.73 -13.04
N LEU A 163 8.49 7.51 -12.86
CA LEU A 163 8.81 6.88 -11.56
C LEU A 163 10.26 7.15 -11.09
N GLN A 164 10.90 8.20 -11.59
CA GLN A 164 12.22 8.59 -11.11
C GLN A 164 12.15 9.10 -9.66
N VAL A 165 13.13 8.70 -8.85
CA VAL A 165 13.22 9.07 -7.43
C VAL A 165 13.33 10.59 -7.31
N GLN A 166 12.30 11.22 -6.73
CA GLN A 166 12.22 12.68 -6.61
C GLN A 166 13.13 13.26 -5.52
N TRP A 167 13.62 12.44 -4.59
CA TRP A 167 14.36 12.90 -3.41
C TRP A 167 15.86 12.65 -3.54
N ARG A 168 16.65 13.73 -3.58
CA ARG A 168 18.11 13.67 -3.45
C ARG A 168 18.50 13.54 -1.96
N PRO A 169 19.54 12.76 -1.61
CA PRO A 169 20.11 12.85 -0.27
C PRO A 169 20.78 14.21 -0.12
N THR A 170 20.31 15.00 0.85
CA THR A 170 21.04 16.13 1.42
C THR A 170 21.97 15.64 2.49
#